data_AF-A0A960QW55-F1
#
_entry.id   AF-A0A960QW55-F1
#
_cell.length_a   1.000
_cell.length_b   1.000
_cell.length_c   1.000
_cell.angle_alpha   90.00
_cell.angle_beta   90.00
_cell.angle_gamma   90.00
#
_symmetry.space_group_name_H-M   'P 1'
#
loop_
_entity.id
_entity.type
_entity.pdbx_description
1 polymer ?
#
loop_
_entity_poly.entity_id
_entity_poly.type
_entity_poly.pdbx_seq_one_letter_code
_entity_poly.pdbx_strand_id
1 'polypeptide(L)'
;GHRMPSPLDQLREVVEAVKIPVQAVGGLSLEQAIQCPQFGAPLVVLGAPLTIDADAFKTADGNLEDSLRMICEAIHSQDVAAF
;
A
#
# COMPACT_ATOMS: atom_id res chain seq x y z
N GLY A 1 -26.41 5.80 -8.57
CA GLY A 1 -25.56 4.84 -7.83
C GLY A 1 -24.37 5.60 -7.28
N HIS A 2 -23.97 5.34 -6.03
CA HIS A 2 -22.80 5.99 -5.42
C HIS A 2 -21.51 5.32 -5.90
N ARG A 3 -20.40 6.06 -5.82
CA ARG A 3 -19.05 5.53 -6.06
C ARG A 3 -18.82 4.33 -5.12
N MET A 4 -18.23 3.25 -5.64
CA MET A 4 -17.77 2.15 -4.78
C MET A 4 -16.73 2.70 -3.79
N PRO A 5 -16.91 2.46 -2.47
CA PRO A 5 -15.99 2.97 -1.46
C PRO A 5 -14.59 2.39 -1.66
N SER A 6 -13.58 3.24 -1.51
CA SER A 6 -12.17 2.87 -1.53
C SER A 6 -11.76 2.34 -0.15
N PRO A 7 -10.84 1.36 -0.07
CA PRO A 7 -10.25 0.95 1.21
C PRO A 7 -9.61 2.10 2.00
N LEU A 8 -9.18 3.16 1.31
CA LEU A 8 -8.60 4.35 1.94
C LEU A 8 -9.64 5.24 2.64
N ASP A 9 -10.93 5.16 2.27
CA ASP A 9 -11.96 6.07 2.77
C ASP A 9 -12.19 5.90 4.29
N GLN A 10 -12.01 4.68 4.81
CA GLN A 10 -12.22 4.34 6.22
C GLN A 10 -10.93 4.04 6.99
N LEU A 11 -9.77 4.09 6.33
CA LEU A 11 -8.50 3.68 6.94
C LEU A 11 -8.17 4.51 8.18
N ARG A 12 -8.43 5.82 8.15
CA ARG A 12 -8.23 6.70 9.30
C ARG A 12 -9.14 6.37 10.47
N GLU A 13 -10.42 6.10 10.22
CA GLU A 13 -11.37 5.73 11.26
C GLU A 13 -10.95 4.43 11.96
N VAL A 14 -10.44 3.46 11.19
CA VAL A 14 -9.90 2.21 11.74
C VAL A 14 -8.66 2.47 12.60
N VAL A 15 -7.72 3.30 12.12
CA VAL A 15 -6.50 3.66 12.86
C VAL A 15 -6.85 4.38 14.17
N GLU A 16 -7.77 5.34 14.13
CA GLU A 16 -8.21 6.09 15.31
C GLU A 16 -8.96 5.21 16.33
N ALA A 17 -9.61 4.14 15.86
CA ALA A 17 -10.37 3.22 16.72
C ALA A 17 -9.50 2.24 17.51
N VAL A 18 -8.22 2.06 17.15
CA VAL A 18 -7.35 1.03 17.74
C VAL A 18 -6.06 1.62 18.33
N LYS A 19 -5.50 0.93 19.32
CA LYS A 19 -4.21 1.29 19.95
C LYS A 19 -3.04 0.41 19.49
N ILE A 20 -3.24 -0.34 18.41
CA ILE A 20 -2.25 -1.27 17.86
C ILE A 20 -1.92 -0.86 16.42
N PRO A 21 -0.70 -1.13 15.93
CA PRO A 21 -0.33 -0.81 14.55
C PRO A 21 -1.27 -1.47 13.54
N VAL A 22 -1.78 -0.66 12.61
CA VAL A 22 -2.64 -1.13 11.52
C VAL A 22 -1.78 -1.52 10.32
N GLN A 23 -2.11 -2.65 9.70
CA GLN A 23 -1.48 -3.12 8.47
C GLN A 23 -2.49 -3.09 7.32
N ALA A 24 -2.17 -2.35 6.26
CA ALA A 24 -2.98 -2.29 5.06
C ALA A 24 -2.67 -3.49 4.14
N VAL A 25 -3.69 -4.30 3.84
CA VAL A 25 -3.56 -5.52 3.01
C VAL A 25 -4.66 -5.60 1.95
N GLY A 26 -4.29 -6.00 0.72
CA GLY A 26 -5.23 -6.45 -0.33
C GLY A 26 -5.90 -5.36 -1.17
N GLY A 27 -5.95 -5.57 -2.50
CA GLY A 27 -6.74 -4.76 -3.44
C GLY A 27 -6.26 -3.32 -3.66
N LEU A 28 -5.07 -2.96 -3.18
CA LEU A 28 -4.47 -1.65 -3.35
C LEU A 28 -3.75 -1.57 -4.70
N SER A 29 -3.78 -0.41 -5.36
CA SER A 29 -2.78 -0.06 -6.35
C SER A 29 -1.44 0.26 -5.67
N LEU A 30 -0.37 0.35 -6.44
CA LEU A 30 0.92 0.74 -5.91
C LEU A 30 0.88 2.16 -5.31
N GLU A 31 0.19 3.10 -5.96
CA GLU A 31 0.07 4.46 -5.42
C GLU A 31 -0.70 4.47 -4.10
N GLN A 32 -1.77 3.66 -4.00
CA GLN A 32 -2.54 3.54 -2.76
C GLN A 32 -1.70 2.95 -1.62
N ALA A 33 -0.89 1.92 -1.93
CA ALA A 33 0.03 1.31 -0.98
C ALA A 33 1.07 2.32 -0.45
N ILE A 34 1.63 3.16 -1.33
CA ILE A 34 2.57 4.23 -0.93
C ILE A 34 1.89 5.28 -0.04
N GLN A 35 0.59 5.54 -0.21
CA GLN A 35 -0.13 6.54 0.58
C GLN A 35 -0.60 6.01 1.95
N CYS A 36 -0.76 4.70 2.14
CA CYS A 36 -1.24 4.09 3.39
C CYS A 36 -0.56 4.61 4.67
N PRO A 37 0.79 4.78 4.73
CA PRO A 37 1.48 5.39 5.85
C PRO A 37 0.91 6.75 6.30
N GLN A 38 0.53 7.63 5.35
CA GLN A 38 -0.03 8.96 5.63
C GLN A 38 -1.44 8.91 6.27
N PHE A 39 -2.11 7.76 6.16
CA PHE A 39 -3.39 7.50 6.80
C PHE A 39 -3.24 6.79 8.16
N GLY A 40 -2.02 6.59 8.63
CA GLY A 40 -1.71 5.98 9.93
C GLY A 40 -1.61 4.46 9.91
N ALA A 41 -1.52 3.84 8.72
CA ALA A 41 -1.21 2.42 8.56
C ALA A 41 0.30 2.25 8.31
N PRO A 42 1.13 2.04 9.35
CA PRO A 42 2.59 1.98 9.23
C PRO A 42 3.11 0.76 8.44
N LEU A 43 2.28 -0.26 8.25
CA LEU A 43 2.66 -1.51 7.61
C LEU A 43 1.82 -1.72 6.36
N VAL A 44 2.46 -2.08 5.25
CA VAL A 44 1.79 -2.29 3.96
C VAL A 44 2.23 -3.64 3.40
N VAL A 45 1.26 -4.46 3.01
CA VAL A 45 1.52 -5.74 2.35
C VAL A 45 1.20 -5.65 0.88
N LEU A 46 2.25 -5.77 0.07
CA LEU A 46 2.13 -5.89 -1.38
C LEU A 46 1.91 -7.38 -1.70
N GLY A 47 0.70 -7.69 -2.18
CA GLY A 47 0.41 -9.02 -2.70
C GLY A 47 1.06 -9.24 -4.06
N ALA A 48 1.17 -10.51 -4.47
CA ALA A 48 1.70 -10.92 -5.77
C ALA A 48 1.18 -10.12 -6.98
N PRO A 49 -0.09 -9.66 -7.06
CA PRO A 49 -0.57 -8.88 -8.21
C PRO A 49 0.11 -7.51 -8.41
N LEU A 50 0.72 -6.91 -7.38
CA LEU A 50 1.40 -5.62 -7.50
C LEU A 50 2.85 -5.73 -7.99
N THR A 51 3.36 -6.96 -8.09
CA THR A 51 4.66 -7.29 -8.71
C THR A 51 4.50 -7.82 -10.15
N ILE A 52 3.27 -7.83 -10.66
CA ILE A 52 2.87 -8.56 -11.87
C ILE A 52 1.99 -7.62 -12.68
N ASP A 53 2.50 -7.14 -13.80
CA ASP A 53 1.68 -6.42 -14.77
C ASP A 53 0.48 -7.30 -15.16
N ALA A 54 -0.69 -6.69 -15.32
CA ALA A 54 -2.01 -7.20 -14.96
C ALA A 54 -2.51 -8.52 -15.60
N ASP A 55 -1.72 -9.28 -16.35
CA ASP A 55 -2.17 -10.52 -17.02
C ASP A 55 -1.11 -11.62 -17.25
N ALA A 56 0.14 -11.49 -16.80
CA ALA A 56 1.11 -12.59 -16.89
C ALA A 56 2.29 -12.40 -15.94
N PHE A 57 2.79 -13.49 -15.36
CA PHE A 57 4.10 -13.54 -14.68
C PHE A 57 5.24 -13.20 -15.66
N LYS A 58 5.39 -11.93 -16.04
CA LYS A 58 6.52 -11.40 -16.81
C LYS A 58 6.86 -10.02 -16.28
N THR A 59 8.07 -9.90 -15.76
CA THR A 59 8.70 -8.64 -15.44
C THR A 59 8.69 -7.75 -16.68
N ALA A 60 8.02 -6.59 -16.65
CA ALA A 60 8.34 -5.53 -17.58
C ALA A 60 9.81 -5.15 -17.34
N ASP A 61 10.66 -5.44 -18.30
CA ASP A 61 12.09 -5.07 -18.40
C ASP A 61 13.12 -5.71 -17.43
N GLY A 62 12.72 -6.68 -16.61
CA GLY A 62 13.68 -7.68 -16.08
C GLY A 62 14.49 -7.31 -14.83
N ASN A 63 14.17 -6.22 -14.13
CA ASN A 63 14.75 -5.97 -12.80
C ASN A 63 13.68 -5.75 -11.72
N LEU A 64 13.13 -6.88 -11.23
CA LEU A 64 12.20 -6.91 -10.11
C LEU A 64 12.79 -6.27 -8.83
N GLU A 65 14.10 -6.41 -8.62
CA GLU A 65 14.77 -5.85 -7.45
C GLU A 65 14.71 -4.32 -7.45
N ASP A 66 15.02 -3.67 -8.58
CA ASP A 66 14.96 -2.21 -8.70
C ASP A 66 13.54 -1.71 -8.43
N SER A 67 12.52 -2.38 -8.99
CA SER A 67 11.12 -2.05 -8.74
C SER A 67 10.75 -2.17 -7.27
N LEU A 68 11.10 -3.28 -6.62
CA LEU A 68 10.85 -3.47 -5.19
C LEU A 68 11.59 -2.43 -4.34
N ARG A 69 12.84 -2.11 -4.70
CA ARG A 69 13.65 -1.10 -4.02
C ARG A 69 13.02 0.28 -4.11
N MET A 70 12.58 0.70 -5.30
CA MET A 70 11.88 1.96 -5.50
C MET A 70 10.59 2.04 -4.66
N ILE A 71 9.83 0.95 -4.60
CA ILE A 71 8.60 0.89 -3.81
C ILE A 71 8.91 1.01 -2.31
N CYS A 72 9.91 0.26 -1.82
CA CYS A 72 10.35 0.35 -0.43
C CYS A 72 10.82 1.76 -0.08
N GLU A 73 11.63 2.40 -0.92
CA GLU A 73 12.09 3.78 -0.72
C GLU A 73 10.92 4.76 -0.66
N ALA A 74 9.94 4.63 -1.58
CA ALA A 74 8.75 5.47 -1.60
C ALA A 74 7.91 5.33 -0.33
N ILE A 75 7.69 4.10 0.17
CA ILE A 75 6.95 3.84 1.41
C ILE A 75 7.74 4.37 2.62
N HIS A 76 9.05 4.11 2.71
CA HIS A 76 9.87 4.55 3.84
C HIS A 76 10.08 6.07 3.90
N SER A 77 9.91 6.77 2.78
CA SER A 77 9.95 8.24 2.74
C SER A 77 8.70 8.92 3.31
N GLN A 78 7.64 8.16 3.57
CA GLN A 78 6.40 8.71 4.11
C GLN A 78 6.52 9.01 5.60
N ASP A 79 5.98 10.14 6.04
CA ASP A 79 5.79 10.42 7.45
C ASP A 79 4.71 9.51 8.04
N VAL A 80 5.09 8.77 9.08
CA VAL A 80 4.21 7.89 9.84
C VAL A 80 4.00 8.51 11.20
N ALA A 81 2.74 8.74 11.58
CA ALA A 81 2.40 9.19 12.92
C ALA A 81 2.90 8.16 13.95
N ALA A 82 3.63 8.62 14.97
CA ALA A 82 4.07 7.77 16.07
C ALA A 82 2.85 7.17 16.78
N PHE A 83 2.88 5.85 17.00
CA PHE A 83 1.85 5.05 17.65
C PHE A 83 2.01 4.98 19.17
#